data_AF-A0A1F2QTH7-F1
#
_entry.id   AF-A0A1F2QTH7-F1
#
_cell.length_a   1.000
_cell.length_b   1.000
_cell.length_c   1.000
_cell.angle_alpha   90.00
_cell.angle_beta   90.00
_cell.angle_gamma   90.00
#
_symmetry.space_group_name_H-M   'P 1'
#
loop_
_entity.id
_entity.type
_entity.pdbx_description
1 polymer ?
#
loop_
_entity_poly.entity_id
_entity_poly.type
_entity_poly.pdbx_seq_one_letter_code
_entity_poly.pdbx_strand_id
1 'polypeptide(L)'
;MTEKEIQKLLEAVRRRKLGPRRALERLRRLPFEDLGFAKIDHHRSLRQGYAEVIYAPGKRPEQVVSVVRRMLKNQHNILITRGTRALYQRVKRVARAARFHELSGAISIEKSREIVGKGLILVVSAGTSDIPVAEEALVTAELFGNRVEAVYDVGVAGLHRLMRHREKLSQARVIICVAGMEGALPSVVGGLVRVPVIAVPTSV
;
A
#
# COMPACT_ATOMS: atom_id res chain seq x y z
N MET A 1 2.21 3.03 16.48
CA MET A 1 1.11 3.75 17.16
C MET A 1 0.81 4.99 16.34
N THR A 2 -0.42 5.48 16.29
CA THR A 2 -0.77 6.76 15.61
C THR A 2 -0.73 7.93 16.58
N GLU A 3 -0.76 9.17 16.07
CA GLU A 3 -0.85 10.38 16.89
C GLU A 3 -2.08 10.36 17.80
N LYS A 4 -3.25 9.96 17.27
CA LYS A 4 -4.48 9.77 18.06
C LYS A 4 -4.30 8.75 19.20
N GLU A 5 -3.54 7.67 18.96
CA GLU A 5 -3.27 6.67 20.00
C GLU A 5 -2.31 7.19 21.07
N ILE A 6 -1.30 7.99 20.68
CA ILE A 6 -0.40 8.66 21.64
C ILE A 6 -1.20 9.68 22.46
N GLN A 7 -2.07 10.46 21.84
CA GLN A 7 -2.93 11.40 22.55
C GLN A 7 -3.83 10.68 23.57
N LYS A 8 -4.48 9.58 23.17
CA LYS A 8 -5.24 8.72 24.10
C LYS A 8 -4.37 8.15 25.23
N LEU A 9 -3.13 7.76 24.96
CA LEU A 9 -2.18 7.28 25.96
C LEU A 9 -1.85 8.37 26.98
N LEU A 10 -1.53 9.58 26.49
CA LEU A 10 -1.22 10.73 27.33
C LEU A 10 -2.44 11.17 28.17
N GLU A 11 -3.64 11.15 27.59
CA GLU A 11 -4.88 11.40 28.33
C GLU A 11 -5.14 10.35 29.42
N ALA A 12 -4.83 9.08 29.16
CA ALA A 12 -4.95 8.02 30.16
C ALA A 12 -3.97 8.21 31.33
N VAL A 13 -2.76 8.73 31.05
CA VAL A 13 -1.79 9.13 32.09
C VAL A 13 -2.30 10.33 32.88
N ARG A 14 -2.78 11.38 32.19
CA ARG A 14 -3.36 12.58 32.82
C ARG A 14 -4.52 12.22 33.76
N ARG A 15 -5.37 11.27 33.34
CA ARG A 15 -6.51 10.76 34.13
C ARG A 15 -6.13 9.72 35.18
N ARG A 16 -4.83 9.46 35.42
CA ARG A 16 -4.30 8.44 36.35
C ARG A 16 -4.79 7.00 36.08
N LYS A 17 -5.35 6.73 34.90
CA LYS A 17 -5.77 5.37 34.47
C LYS A 17 -4.58 4.51 34.03
N LEU A 18 -3.45 5.14 33.71
CA LEU A 18 -2.21 4.47 33.34
C LEU A 18 -1.03 5.16 34.02
N GLY A 19 -0.17 4.40 34.71
CA GLY A 19 1.03 4.95 35.35
C GLY A 19 2.06 5.44 34.32
N PRO A 20 2.80 6.54 34.58
CA PRO A 20 3.82 7.08 33.66
C PRO A 20 4.85 6.04 33.21
N ARG A 21 5.31 5.15 34.10
CA ARG A 21 6.26 4.07 33.75
C ARG A 21 5.70 3.10 32.69
N ARG A 22 4.44 2.69 32.80
CA ARG A 22 3.78 1.81 31.81
C ARG A 22 3.53 2.52 30.49
N ALA A 23 3.24 3.82 30.51
CA ALA A 23 3.16 4.62 29.30
C ALA A 23 4.52 4.69 28.61
N LEU A 24 5.59 4.93 29.38
CA LEU A 24 6.96 5.00 28.86
C LEU A 24 7.44 3.66 28.26
N GLU A 25 7.07 2.52 28.83
CA GLU A 25 7.33 1.20 28.23
C GLU A 25 6.64 1.01 26.88
N ARG A 26 5.38 1.47 26.75
CA ARG A 26 4.68 1.46 25.47
C ARG A 26 5.34 2.37 24.45
N LEU A 27 5.85 3.52 24.90
CA LEU A 27 6.59 4.46 24.06
C LEU A 27 8.00 3.93 23.69
N ARG A 28 8.66 3.14 24.55
CA ARG A 28 10.01 2.59 24.28
C ARG A 28 10.05 1.57 23.16
N ARG A 29 8.95 0.86 22.89
CA ARG A 29 8.85 -0.07 21.76
C ARG A 29 8.70 0.63 20.40
N LEU A 30 8.70 1.95 20.39
CA LEU A 30 8.26 2.73 19.24
C LEU A 30 9.27 2.97 18.12
N PRO A 31 10.61 3.01 18.28
CA PRO A 31 11.44 3.35 17.13
C PRO A 31 11.44 2.21 16.10
N PHE A 32 11.63 0.97 16.56
CA PHE A 32 11.55 -0.23 15.74
C PHE A 32 11.55 -1.47 16.65
N GLU A 33 11.21 -2.61 16.08
CA GLU A 33 11.39 -3.91 16.70
C GLU A 33 12.33 -4.78 15.87
N ASP A 34 13.41 -5.23 16.50
CA ASP A 34 14.42 -6.06 15.86
C ASP A 34 14.10 -7.56 16.02
N LEU A 35 13.97 -8.25 14.90
CA LEU A 35 13.78 -9.70 14.82
C LEU A 35 15.08 -10.45 14.45
N GLY A 36 16.23 -9.75 14.41
CA GLY A 36 17.53 -10.26 13.98
C GLY A 36 17.70 -10.29 12.46
N PHE A 37 16.62 -10.57 11.71
CA PHE A 37 16.61 -10.59 10.24
C PHE A 37 15.80 -9.44 9.62
N ALA A 38 15.06 -8.68 10.44
CA ALA A 38 14.26 -7.54 10.03
C ALA A 38 14.04 -6.60 11.20
N LYS A 39 14.07 -5.28 10.94
CA LYS A 39 13.72 -4.24 11.91
C LYS A 39 12.39 -3.64 11.50
N ILE A 40 11.32 -3.93 12.24
CA ILE A 40 9.97 -3.44 11.95
C ILE A 40 9.85 -2.01 12.48
N ASP A 41 9.66 -1.04 11.61
CA ASP A 41 9.49 0.37 11.95
C ASP A 41 8.05 0.67 12.38
N HIS A 42 7.79 0.60 13.68
CA HIS A 42 6.50 0.95 14.27
C HIS A 42 6.23 2.47 14.27
N HIS A 43 7.26 3.32 14.08
CA HIS A 43 7.14 4.76 13.94
C HIS A 43 6.70 5.20 12.53
N ARG A 44 6.81 4.35 11.51
CA ARG A 44 6.45 4.73 10.13
C ARG A 44 5.02 5.28 10.05
N SER A 45 4.10 4.68 10.79
CA SER A 45 2.72 5.16 10.92
C SER A 45 2.58 6.56 11.51
N LEU A 46 3.46 6.98 12.43
CA LEU A 46 3.49 8.35 12.97
C LEU A 46 4.07 9.34 11.96
N ARG A 47 5.14 8.95 11.27
CA ARG A 47 5.89 9.86 10.38
C ARG A 47 5.23 10.00 9.01
N GLN A 48 4.61 8.94 8.50
CA GLN A 48 4.11 8.85 7.13
C GLN A 48 2.60 8.59 7.04
N GLY A 49 1.93 8.28 8.16
CA GLY A 49 0.50 8.01 8.19
C GLY A 49 0.09 6.57 7.83
N TYR A 50 1.03 5.72 7.41
CA TYR A 50 0.79 4.32 7.06
C TYR A 50 1.86 3.37 7.64
N ALA A 51 1.49 2.09 7.79
CA ALA A 51 2.38 1.07 8.31
C ALA A 51 3.41 0.61 7.28
N GLU A 52 4.43 -0.11 7.77
CA GLU A 52 5.46 -0.70 6.92
C GLU A 52 4.88 -1.75 5.96
N VAL A 53 5.45 -1.80 4.75
CA VAL A 53 5.12 -2.78 3.72
C VAL A 53 6.19 -3.86 3.67
N ILE A 54 5.79 -5.12 3.58
CA ILE A 54 6.70 -6.26 3.56
C ILE A 54 7.05 -6.60 2.11
N TYR A 55 8.27 -6.26 1.68
CA TYR A 55 8.81 -6.81 0.42
C TYR A 55 9.11 -8.30 0.59
N ALA A 56 8.44 -9.17 -0.19
CA ALA A 56 8.59 -10.62 -0.09
C ALA A 56 9.80 -11.22 -0.83
N PRO A 57 10.20 -10.75 -2.03
CA PRO A 57 11.31 -11.35 -2.75
C PRO A 57 12.62 -11.34 -1.94
N GLY A 58 13.39 -12.42 -2.05
CA GLY A 58 14.62 -12.63 -1.29
C GLY A 58 14.44 -13.00 0.18
N LYS A 59 13.20 -13.01 0.72
CA LYS A 59 12.93 -13.45 2.10
C LYS A 59 12.46 -14.88 2.17
N ARG A 60 12.87 -15.60 3.22
CA ARG A 60 12.33 -16.93 3.52
C ARG A 60 10.87 -16.80 3.96
N PRO A 61 9.96 -17.69 3.56
CA PRO A 61 8.55 -17.56 3.93
C PRO A 61 8.29 -17.50 5.45
N GLU A 62 9.13 -18.15 6.25
CA GLU A 62 9.06 -18.12 7.72
C GLU A 62 9.35 -16.73 8.29
N GLN A 63 10.29 -16.00 7.67
CA GLN A 63 10.62 -14.62 8.04
C GLN A 63 9.43 -13.70 7.80
N VAL A 64 8.77 -13.83 6.64
CA VAL A 64 7.57 -13.05 6.30
C VAL A 64 6.45 -13.34 7.31
N VAL A 65 6.17 -14.61 7.60
CA VAL A 65 5.13 -15.00 8.57
C VAL A 65 5.42 -14.45 9.97
N SER A 66 6.70 -14.45 10.39
CA SER A 66 7.12 -13.87 11.67
C SER A 66 6.84 -12.37 11.74
N VAL A 67 7.21 -11.63 10.69
CA VAL A 67 6.92 -10.18 10.58
C VAL A 67 5.41 -9.92 10.62
N VAL A 68 4.63 -10.68 9.85
CA VAL A 68 3.16 -10.57 9.85
C VAL A 68 2.59 -10.79 11.25
N ARG A 69 3.00 -11.85 11.96
CA ARG A 69 2.54 -12.13 13.34
C ARG A 69 2.78 -10.96 14.28
N ARG A 70 3.89 -10.23 14.07
CA ARG A 70 4.21 -9.08 14.91
C ARG A 70 3.42 -7.85 14.53
N MET A 71 3.29 -7.57 13.24
CA MET A 71 2.47 -6.46 12.74
C MET A 71 0.98 -6.63 13.05
N LEU A 72 0.48 -7.87 13.13
CA LEU A 72 -0.90 -8.18 13.53
C LEU A 72 -1.25 -7.69 14.94
N LYS A 73 -0.28 -7.36 15.78
CA LYS A 73 -0.54 -6.78 17.12
C LYS A 73 -0.97 -5.31 17.05
N ASN A 74 -0.72 -4.65 15.91
CA ASN A 74 -1.10 -3.25 15.67
C ASN A 74 -2.44 -3.17 14.92
N GLN A 75 -3.06 -1.99 14.85
CA GLN A 75 -4.36 -1.80 14.20
C GLN A 75 -4.27 -1.43 12.70
N HIS A 76 -3.09 -1.47 12.12
CA HIS A 76 -2.87 -1.06 10.73
C HIS A 76 -3.12 -2.19 9.74
N ASN A 77 -3.49 -1.79 8.52
CA ASN A 77 -3.44 -2.66 7.35
C ASN A 77 -2.01 -3.16 7.12
N ILE A 78 -1.87 -4.40 6.66
CA ILE A 78 -0.59 -5.01 6.32
C ILE A 78 -0.60 -5.31 4.83
N LEU A 79 0.45 -4.91 4.13
CA LEU A 79 0.69 -5.22 2.74
C LEU A 79 1.99 -6.00 2.62
N ILE A 80 1.95 -7.09 1.86
CA ILE A 80 3.12 -7.83 1.40
C ILE A 80 3.14 -7.71 -0.12
N THR A 81 4.24 -7.24 -0.70
CA THR A 81 4.36 -7.06 -2.15
C THR A 81 5.07 -8.25 -2.80
N ARG A 82 4.72 -8.54 -4.06
CA ARG A 82 5.35 -9.58 -4.89
C ARG A 82 5.47 -10.95 -4.20
N GLY A 83 4.41 -11.35 -3.50
CA GLY A 83 4.29 -12.66 -2.86
C GLY A 83 3.89 -13.75 -3.85
N THR A 84 4.14 -15.00 -3.47
CA THR A 84 3.68 -16.18 -4.20
C THR A 84 2.40 -16.74 -3.59
N ARG A 85 1.64 -17.52 -4.36
CA ARG A 85 0.47 -18.26 -3.85
C ARG A 85 0.85 -19.15 -2.66
N ALA A 86 2.04 -19.77 -2.69
CA ALA A 86 2.55 -20.59 -1.58
C ALA A 86 2.80 -19.76 -0.31
N LEU A 87 3.36 -18.56 -0.45
CA LEU A 87 3.54 -17.63 0.66
C LEU A 87 2.19 -17.18 1.23
N TYR A 88 1.24 -16.84 0.36
CA TYR A 88 -0.13 -16.51 0.76
C TYR A 88 -0.75 -17.60 1.62
N GLN A 89 -0.65 -18.87 1.22
CA GLN A 89 -1.23 -19.97 2.02
C GLN A 89 -0.63 -20.05 3.42
N ARG A 90 0.67 -19.77 3.57
CA ARG A 90 1.32 -19.71 4.88
C ARG A 90 0.84 -18.51 5.70
N VAL A 91 0.70 -17.34 5.07
CA VAL A 91 0.17 -16.12 5.71
C VAL A 91 -1.29 -16.32 6.13
N LYS A 92 -2.11 -16.97 5.31
CA LYS A 92 -3.54 -17.24 5.57
C LYS A 92 -3.77 -18.06 6.84
N ARG A 93 -2.83 -18.97 7.16
CA ARG A 93 -2.86 -19.76 8.41
C ARG A 93 -2.69 -18.91 9.67
N VAL A 94 -1.95 -17.80 9.58
CA VAL A 94 -1.75 -16.88 10.72
C VAL A 94 -2.70 -15.69 10.72
N ALA A 95 -3.16 -15.29 9.53
CA ALA A 95 -4.08 -14.19 9.31
C ALA A 95 -5.23 -14.65 8.40
N ARG A 96 -6.34 -15.12 8.99
CA ARG A 96 -7.49 -15.60 8.22
C ARG A 96 -8.09 -14.54 7.30
N ALA A 97 -7.95 -13.26 7.63
CA ALA A 97 -8.40 -12.13 6.82
C ALA A 97 -7.50 -11.84 5.59
N ALA A 98 -6.37 -12.53 5.42
CA ALA A 98 -5.47 -12.29 4.30
C ALA A 98 -6.14 -12.54 2.95
N ARG A 99 -5.88 -11.68 1.98
CA ARG A 99 -6.32 -11.78 0.58
C ARG A 99 -5.10 -11.82 -0.33
N PHE A 100 -5.18 -12.58 -1.41
CA PHE A 100 -4.14 -12.63 -2.44
C PHE A 100 -4.65 -12.01 -3.73
N HIS A 101 -3.85 -11.11 -4.29
CA HIS A 101 -4.14 -10.40 -5.52
C HIS A 101 -3.33 -11.06 -6.63
N GLU A 102 -3.96 -11.93 -7.42
CA GLU A 102 -3.29 -12.81 -8.38
C GLU A 102 -2.47 -12.03 -9.42
N LEU A 103 -2.97 -10.86 -9.87
CA LEU A 103 -2.32 -10.07 -10.92
C LEU A 103 -0.99 -9.46 -10.45
N SER A 104 -0.91 -8.95 -9.21
CA SER A 104 0.30 -8.31 -8.66
C SER A 104 1.17 -9.24 -7.79
N GLY A 105 0.60 -10.36 -7.34
CA GLY A 105 1.18 -11.16 -6.26
C GLY A 105 1.11 -10.47 -4.89
N ALA A 106 0.40 -9.33 -4.75
CA ALA A 106 0.26 -8.67 -3.46
C ALA A 106 -0.59 -9.54 -2.50
N ILE A 107 -0.23 -9.52 -1.21
CA ILE A 107 -1.04 -10.11 -0.14
C ILE A 107 -1.44 -8.99 0.82
N SER A 108 -2.73 -8.78 1.01
CA SER A 108 -3.26 -7.76 1.91
C SER A 108 -3.92 -8.36 3.13
N ILE A 109 -3.80 -7.68 4.27
CA ILE A 109 -4.57 -7.96 5.49
C ILE A 109 -5.20 -6.64 5.92
N GLU A 110 -6.46 -6.47 5.57
CA GLU A 110 -7.25 -5.28 5.93
C GLU A 110 -7.77 -5.37 7.36
N LYS A 111 -7.52 -4.32 8.14
CA LYS A 111 -8.09 -4.07 9.47
C LYS A 111 -8.98 -2.84 9.50
N SER A 112 -8.72 -1.87 8.63
CA SER A 112 -9.53 -0.68 8.44
C SER A 112 -9.80 -0.46 6.96
N ARG A 113 -11.00 0.06 6.66
CA ARG A 113 -11.44 0.51 5.33
C ARG A 113 -11.76 2.01 5.31
N GLU A 114 -11.27 2.73 6.31
CA GLU A 114 -11.45 4.17 6.40
C GLU A 114 -10.78 4.85 5.20
N ILE A 115 -11.56 5.67 4.49
CA ILE A 115 -11.06 6.47 3.38
C ILE A 115 -10.62 7.81 3.97
N VAL A 116 -9.31 8.05 3.97
CA VAL A 116 -8.67 9.28 4.46
C VAL A 116 -8.17 10.16 3.31
N GLY A 117 -7.99 9.57 2.12
CA GLY A 117 -7.61 10.26 0.91
C GLY A 117 -8.71 11.18 0.38
N LYS A 118 -8.33 12.12 -0.50
CA LYS A 118 -9.26 13.07 -1.13
C LYS A 118 -9.31 12.80 -2.64
N GLY A 119 -10.53 12.68 -3.18
CA GLY A 119 -10.73 12.45 -4.61
C GLY A 119 -10.37 11.04 -5.08
N LEU A 120 -10.35 10.85 -6.40
CA LEU A 120 -10.05 9.58 -7.06
C LEU A 120 -8.58 9.52 -7.50
N ILE A 121 -7.89 8.43 -7.19
CA ILE A 121 -6.63 8.05 -7.85
C ILE A 121 -6.98 7.13 -9.01
N LEU A 122 -6.51 7.44 -10.21
CA LEU A 122 -6.68 6.58 -11.37
C LEU A 122 -5.35 5.93 -11.72
N VAL A 123 -5.29 4.60 -11.72
CA VAL A 123 -4.13 3.85 -12.18
C VAL A 123 -4.35 3.44 -13.63
N VAL A 124 -3.36 3.69 -14.48
CA VAL A 124 -3.46 3.44 -15.92
C VAL A 124 -2.25 2.62 -16.36
N SER A 125 -2.46 1.49 -17.04
CA SER A 125 -1.36 0.69 -17.61
C SER A 125 -1.30 0.81 -19.13
N ALA A 126 -0.08 0.84 -19.69
CA ALA A 126 0.11 0.90 -21.14
C ALA A 126 -0.16 -0.45 -21.81
N GLY A 127 0.45 -1.51 -21.31
CA GLY A 127 0.25 -2.87 -21.82
C GLY A 127 -0.28 -3.85 -20.78
N THR A 128 -0.50 -5.08 -21.23
CA THR A 128 -0.82 -6.22 -20.37
C THR A 128 0.35 -6.62 -19.47
N SER A 129 1.59 -6.50 -19.95
CA SER A 129 2.80 -6.74 -19.15
C SER A 129 2.98 -5.78 -17.97
N ASP A 130 2.33 -4.60 -18.03
CA ASP A 130 2.35 -3.60 -16.96
C ASP A 130 1.30 -3.85 -15.87
N ILE A 131 0.33 -4.74 -16.13
CA ILE A 131 -0.80 -5.00 -15.22
C ILE A 131 -0.34 -5.41 -13.82
N PRO A 132 0.67 -6.29 -13.63
CA PRO A 132 1.11 -6.65 -12.28
C PRO A 132 1.58 -5.46 -11.44
N VAL A 133 2.27 -4.50 -12.06
CA VAL A 133 2.76 -3.30 -11.38
C VAL A 133 1.62 -2.29 -11.16
N ALA A 134 0.72 -2.16 -12.12
CA ALA A 134 -0.47 -1.31 -11.99
C ALA A 134 -1.42 -1.81 -10.89
N GLU A 135 -1.65 -3.11 -10.82
CA GLU A 135 -2.45 -3.72 -9.75
C GLU A 135 -1.77 -3.55 -8.39
N GLU A 136 -0.44 -3.68 -8.28
CA GLU A 136 0.27 -3.42 -7.02
C GLU A 136 0.09 -1.97 -6.56
N ALA A 137 0.14 -1.01 -7.48
CA ALA A 137 -0.14 0.40 -7.19
C ALA A 137 -1.59 0.62 -6.73
N LEU A 138 -2.56 -0.04 -7.38
CA LEU A 138 -3.97 0.01 -7.00
C LEU A 138 -4.18 -0.50 -5.57
N VAL A 139 -3.75 -1.74 -5.29
CA VAL A 139 -3.90 -2.37 -3.97
C VAL A 139 -3.19 -1.56 -2.88
N THR A 140 -2.02 -1.01 -3.18
CA THR A 140 -1.27 -0.18 -2.24
C THR A 140 -2.04 1.10 -1.89
N ALA A 141 -2.53 1.82 -2.89
CA ALA A 141 -3.25 3.07 -2.68
C ALA A 141 -4.59 2.85 -1.95
N GLU A 142 -5.30 1.76 -2.26
CA GLU A 142 -6.52 1.37 -1.55
C GLU A 142 -6.25 1.06 -0.07
N LEU A 143 -5.22 0.26 0.23
CA LEU A 143 -4.87 -0.07 1.61
C LEU A 143 -4.43 1.14 2.43
N PHE A 144 -3.95 2.18 1.77
CA PHE A 144 -3.59 3.46 2.39
C PHE A 144 -4.79 4.42 2.51
N GLY A 145 -6.00 3.92 2.25
CA GLY A 145 -7.25 4.64 2.51
C GLY A 145 -7.61 5.65 1.41
N ASN A 146 -7.29 5.35 0.15
CA ASN A 146 -7.69 6.15 -1.00
C ASN A 146 -8.80 5.48 -1.79
N ARG A 147 -9.60 6.29 -2.50
CA ARG A 147 -10.46 5.79 -3.58
C ARG A 147 -9.61 5.62 -4.81
N VAL A 148 -9.60 4.42 -5.37
CA VAL A 148 -8.75 4.07 -6.51
C VAL A 148 -9.59 3.37 -7.57
N GLU A 149 -9.33 3.67 -8.82
CA GLU A 149 -9.84 2.92 -9.97
C GLU A 149 -8.66 2.59 -10.89
N ALA A 150 -8.82 1.57 -11.73
CA ALA A 150 -7.85 1.21 -12.75
C ALA A 150 -8.44 1.18 -14.15
N VAL A 151 -7.58 1.48 -15.12
CA VAL A 151 -7.80 1.29 -16.55
C VAL A 151 -6.55 0.59 -17.12
N TYR A 152 -6.71 -0.65 -17.56
CA TYR A 152 -5.60 -1.46 -18.04
C TYR A 152 -5.53 -1.50 -19.57
N ASP A 153 -4.32 -1.70 -20.09
CA ASP A 153 -4.04 -1.94 -21.52
C ASP A 153 -4.54 -0.80 -22.45
N VAL A 154 -4.17 0.44 -22.12
CA VAL A 154 -4.51 1.63 -22.91
C VAL A 154 -3.30 2.30 -23.56
N GLY A 155 -2.36 1.48 -24.02
CA GLY A 155 -1.10 1.90 -24.61
C GLY A 155 -1.26 2.81 -25.84
N VAL A 156 -0.17 3.53 -26.14
CA VAL A 156 -0.16 4.65 -27.09
C VAL A 156 -0.41 4.24 -28.54
N ALA A 157 -0.11 3.00 -28.93
CA ALA A 157 -0.38 2.46 -30.26
C ALA A 157 -1.89 2.47 -30.61
N GLY A 158 -2.75 2.49 -29.60
CA GLY A 158 -4.20 2.54 -29.76
C GLY A 158 -4.81 3.65 -28.91
N LEU A 159 -4.44 4.91 -29.17
CA LEU A 159 -4.87 6.08 -28.38
C LEU A 159 -6.40 6.16 -28.18
N HIS A 160 -7.17 5.66 -29.14
CA HIS A 160 -8.63 5.56 -29.03
C HIS A 160 -9.09 4.76 -27.79
N ARG A 161 -8.32 3.76 -27.33
CA ARG A 161 -8.60 3.01 -26.09
C ARG A 161 -8.51 3.90 -24.86
N LEU A 162 -7.48 4.74 -24.77
CA LEU A 162 -7.35 5.74 -23.70
C LEU A 162 -8.49 6.78 -23.78
N MET A 163 -8.82 7.25 -24.99
CA MET A 163 -9.85 8.27 -25.20
C MET A 163 -11.25 7.81 -24.81
N ARG A 164 -11.55 6.51 -24.84
CA ARG A 164 -12.81 5.96 -24.30
C ARG A 164 -12.99 6.19 -22.80
N HIS A 165 -11.90 6.47 -22.08
CA HIS A 165 -11.90 6.73 -20.64
C HIS A 165 -11.71 8.21 -20.29
N ARG A 166 -11.94 9.13 -21.24
CA ARG A 166 -11.75 10.58 -21.05
C ARG A 166 -12.47 11.15 -19.82
N GLU A 167 -13.69 10.68 -19.55
CA GLU A 167 -14.43 11.10 -18.36
C GLU A 167 -13.72 10.69 -17.08
N LYS A 168 -13.27 9.44 -16.97
CA LYS A 168 -12.50 8.95 -15.81
C LYS A 168 -11.20 9.74 -15.62
N LEU A 169 -10.47 9.98 -16.71
CA LEU A 169 -9.24 10.79 -16.70
C LEU A 169 -9.51 12.19 -16.15
N SER A 170 -10.65 12.80 -16.52
CA SER A 170 -11.03 14.14 -16.05
C SER A 170 -11.51 14.21 -14.59
N GLN A 171 -12.05 13.11 -14.06
CA GLN A 171 -12.53 13.01 -12.68
C GLN A 171 -11.41 12.69 -11.68
N ALA A 172 -10.30 12.11 -12.15
CA ALA A 172 -9.16 11.76 -11.33
C ALA A 172 -8.54 13.02 -10.68
N ARG A 173 -8.14 12.90 -9.42
CA ARG A 173 -7.35 13.93 -8.72
C ARG A 173 -5.84 13.73 -8.95
N VAL A 174 -5.42 12.49 -9.12
CA VAL A 174 -4.05 12.08 -9.44
C VAL A 174 -4.12 10.87 -10.35
N ILE A 175 -3.24 10.79 -11.34
CA ILE A 175 -3.14 9.64 -12.24
C ILE A 175 -1.78 8.99 -12.08
N ILE A 176 -1.76 7.67 -11.89
CA ILE A 176 -0.55 6.84 -11.87
C ILE A 176 -0.47 6.12 -13.21
N CYS A 177 0.51 6.46 -14.03
CA CYS A 177 0.74 5.85 -15.34
C CYS A 177 1.87 4.84 -15.24
N VAL A 178 1.53 3.56 -15.45
CA VAL A 178 2.47 2.44 -15.45
C VAL A 178 2.76 2.06 -16.89
N ALA A 179 4.02 2.19 -17.29
CA ALA A 179 4.43 1.92 -18.67
C ALA A 179 5.89 1.45 -18.72
N GLY A 180 6.13 0.43 -19.52
CA GLY A 180 7.47 -0.10 -19.81
C GLY A 180 8.07 0.49 -21.08
N MET A 181 8.39 -0.41 -22.03
CA MET A 181 9.21 -0.23 -23.23
C MET A 181 9.21 1.16 -23.89
N GLU A 182 8.06 1.75 -24.20
CA GLU A 182 8.02 3.08 -24.83
C GLU A 182 7.94 4.25 -23.85
N GLY A 183 7.52 4.02 -22.60
CA GLY A 183 7.39 5.06 -21.56
C GLY A 183 6.53 6.27 -21.94
N ALA A 184 5.78 6.21 -23.06
CA ALA A 184 5.13 7.37 -23.66
C ALA A 184 3.75 7.70 -23.04
N LEU A 185 3.12 6.72 -22.38
CA LEU A 185 1.78 6.87 -21.80
C LEU A 185 1.70 8.04 -20.80
N PRO A 186 2.63 8.22 -19.82
CA PRO A 186 2.62 9.39 -18.93
C PRO A 186 2.59 10.73 -19.67
N SER A 187 3.39 10.89 -20.72
CA SER A 187 3.46 12.13 -21.50
C SER A 187 2.15 12.40 -22.26
N VAL A 188 1.57 11.36 -22.86
CA VAL A 188 0.26 11.46 -23.53
C VAL A 188 -0.83 11.84 -22.54
N VAL A 189 -0.91 11.16 -21.40
CA VAL A 189 -1.90 11.47 -20.35
C VAL A 189 -1.69 12.88 -19.82
N GLY A 190 -0.44 13.30 -19.60
CA GLY A 190 -0.11 14.66 -19.16
C GLY A 190 -0.59 15.75 -20.12
N GLY A 191 -0.65 15.48 -21.43
CA GLY A 191 -1.25 16.38 -22.41
C GLY A 191 -2.79 16.43 -22.39
N LEU A 192 -3.45 15.45 -21.76
CA LEU A 192 -4.90 15.31 -21.74
C LEU A 192 -5.56 15.80 -20.44
N VAL A 193 -4.80 15.92 -19.36
CA VAL A 193 -5.34 16.22 -18.02
C VAL A 193 -4.68 17.43 -17.37
N ARG A 194 -5.36 18.02 -16.39
CA ARG A 194 -4.86 19.16 -15.59
C ARG A 194 -4.37 18.76 -14.20
N VAL A 195 -4.31 17.45 -13.93
CA VAL A 195 -3.97 16.89 -12.62
C VAL A 195 -2.58 16.25 -12.62
N PRO A 196 -1.95 16.05 -11.46
CA PRO A 196 -0.64 15.40 -11.40
C PRO A 196 -0.67 14.00 -12.03
N VAL A 197 0.32 13.75 -12.89
CA VAL A 197 0.58 12.44 -13.50
C VAL A 197 1.89 11.90 -12.93
N ILE A 198 1.82 10.72 -12.30
CA ILE A 198 2.96 10.02 -11.70
C ILE A 198 3.35 8.88 -12.64
N ALA A 199 4.55 8.94 -13.20
CA ALA A 199 5.08 7.87 -14.05
C ALA A 199 5.70 6.76 -13.18
N VAL A 200 5.34 5.51 -13.44
CA VAL A 200 5.94 4.31 -12.85
C VAL A 200 6.56 3.49 -13.98
N PRO A 201 7.90 3.54 -14.15
CA PRO A 201 8.56 2.77 -15.17
C PRO A 201 8.59 1.29 -14.78
N THR A 202 8.30 0.41 -15.74
CA THR A 202 8.36 -1.04 -15.56
C THR A 202 9.49 -1.65 -16.39
N SER A 203 10.05 -2.75 -15.88
CA SER A 203 10.95 -3.62 -16.63
C SER A 203 10.08 -4.67 -17.30
N VAL A 204 10.01 -4.64 -18.64
CA VAL A 204 9.26 -5.63 -19.43
C VAL A 204 10.03 -6.95 -19.46
#